data_AF-A0A914CNN9-F1
#
_entry.id   AF-A0A914CNN9-F1
#
_cell.length_a   1.000
_cell.length_b   1.000
_cell.length_c   1.000
_cell.angle_alpha   90.00
_cell.angle_beta   90.00
_cell.angle_gamma   90.00
#
_symmetry.space_group_name_H-M   'P 1'
#
loop_
_entity.id
_entity.type
_entity.pdbx_description
1 polymer ?
#
loop_
_entity_poly.entity_id
_entity_poly.type
_entity_poly.pdbx_seq_one_letter_code
_entity_poly.pdbx_strand_id
1 'polypeptide(L)' 'MRTPDHIKLRYIMLDHFEKGWTAAQSFRDLTNTYGEGTIGESTVQTWFARFKSGDKDVEDKEGRGRPSELDDDAKKLYRF' A
#
# COMPACT_ATOMS: atom_id res chain seq x y z
N MET A 1 -11.30 -15.30 -4.38
CA MET A 1 -10.05 -14.55 -4.61
C MET A 1 -9.52 -14.16 -3.23
N ARG A 2 -8.32 -14.63 -2.82
CA ARG A 2 -7.73 -14.23 -1.53
C ARG A 2 -7.11 -12.85 -1.76
N THR A 3 -7.74 -11.80 -1.25
CA THR A 3 -7.14 -10.47 -1.23
C THR A 3 -5.83 -10.57 -0.42
N PRO A 4 -4.69 -10.11 -0.94
CA PRO A 4 -3.46 -10.08 -0.16
C PRO A 4 -3.68 -9.19 1.07
N ASP A 5 -3.23 -9.66 2.23
CA ASP A 5 -3.25 -8.86 3.46
C ASP A 5 -2.54 -7.52 3.23
N HIS A 6 -3.04 -6.42 3.80
CA HIS A 6 -2.46 -5.08 3.60
C HIS A 6 -0.97 -5.02 3.94
N ILE A 7 -0.53 -5.82 4.92
CA ILE A 7 0.88 -5.95 5.29
C ILE A 7 1.72 -6.50 4.13
N LYS A 8 1.23 -7.53 3.40
CA LYS A 8 1.94 -8.11 2.25
C LYS A 8 2.12 -7.09 1.14
N LEU A 9 1.09 -6.30 0.85
CA LEU A 9 1.18 -5.22 -0.15
C LEU A 9 2.25 -4.19 0.24
N ARG A 10 2.34 -3.82 1.52
CA ARG A 10 3.36 -2.88 2.02
C ARG A 10 4.77 -3.44 1.91
N TYR A 11 4.98 -4.72 2.21
CA TYR A 11 6.27 -5.40 2.00
C TYR A 11 6.70 -5.37 0.53
N ILE A 12 5.78 -5.64 -0.40
CA ILE A 12 6.07 -5.58 -1.84
C ILE A 12 6.41 -4.15 -2.25
N MET A 13 5.68 -3.15 -1.75
CA MET A 13 5.99 -1.75 -2.02
C MET A 13 7.38 -1.35 -1.50
N LEU A 14 7.79 -1.84 -0.33
CA LEU A 14 9.12 -1.60 0.22
C LEU A 14 10.21 -2.23 -0.66
N ASP A 15 10.03 -3.48 -1.08
CA ASP A 15 10.96 -4.15 -2.00
C ASP A 15 11.09 -3.41 -3.34
N HIS A 16 9.97 -2.95 -3.93
CA HIS A 16 9.99 -2.11 -5.12
C HIS A 16 10.74 -0.79 -4.89
N PHE A 17 10.53 -0.14 -3.76
CA PHE A 17 11.24 1.09 -3.40
C PHE A 17 12.75 0.86 -3.28
N GLU A 18 13.18 -0.22 -2.62
CA GLU A 18 14.60 -0.57 -2.48
C GLU A 18 15.26 -0.92 -3.82
N LYS A 19 14.48 -1.47 -4.77
CA LYS A 19 14.90 -1.67 -6.16
C LYS A 19 14.93 -0.39 -7.00
N GLY A 20 14.60 0.76 -6.42
CA GLY A 20 14.59 2.06 -7.09
C GLY A 20 13.39 2.28 -8.02
N TRP A 21 12.32 1.51 -7.86
CA TRP A 21 11.11 1.71 -8.66
C TRP A 21 10.39 2.99 -8.25
N THR A 22 9.58 3.51 -9.17
CA THR A 22 8.66 4.61 -8.88
C THR A 22 7.35 4.09 -8.30
N ALA A 23 6.62 4.94 -7.57
CA ALA A 23 5.29 4.61 -7.05
C ALA A 23 4.33 4.16 -8.18
N ALA A 24 4.41 4.80 -9.35
CA ALA A 24 3.58 4.44 -10.50
C ALA A 24 3.91 3.04 -11.07
N GLN A 25 5.19 2.65 -11.11
CA GLN A 25 5.58 1.30 -11.52
C GLN A 25 5.08 0.25 -10.53
N SER A 26 5.25 0.52 -9.24
CA SER A 26 4.77 -0.35 -8.17
C SER A 26 3.25 -0.51 -8.19
N PHE A 27 2.51 0.59 -8.38
CA PHE A 27 1.04 0.56 -8.50
C PHE A 27 0.58 -0.31 -9.68
N ARG A 28 1.16 -0.10 -10.87
CA ARG A 28 0.80 -0.89 -12.07
C ARG A 28 1.07 -2.38 -11.86
N ASP A 29 2.19 -2.74 -11.26
CA ASP A 29 2.54 -4.14 -10.96
C ASP A 29 1.58 -4.76 -9.94
N LEU A 30 1.28 -4.05 -8.85
CA LEU A 30 0.35 -4.50 -7.83
C LEU A 30 -1.09 -4.66 -8.38
N THR A 31 -1.56 -3.70 -9.17
CA THR A 31 -2.87 -3.78 -9.83
C THR A 31 -2.94 -4.93 -10.83
N ASN A 32 -1.86 -5.15 -11.60
CA ASN A 32 -1.79 -6.26 -12.56
C ASN A 32 -1.73 -7.64 -11.86
N THR A 33 -1.04 -7.73 -10.73
CA THR A 33 -0.84 -8.99 -9.99
C THR A 33 -2.06 -9.37 -9.15
N TYR A 34 -2.71 -8.40 -8.49
CA TYR A 34 -3.77 -8.65 -7.51
C TYR A 34 -5.17 -8.24 -7.98
N GLY A 35 -5.27 -7.50 -9.08
CA GLY A 35 -6.52 -7.04 -9.67
C GLY A 35 -6.86 -5.58 -9.31
N GLU A 36 -7.60 -4.93 -10.21
CA GLU A 36 -8.12 -3.57 -10.01
C GLU A 36 -8.96 -3.46 -8.73
N GLY A 37 -8.77 -2.36 -8.00
CA GLY A 37 -9.46 -2.10 -6.73
C GLY A 37 -8.82 -2.75 -5.49
N THR A 38 -7.74 -3.54 -5.65
CA THR A 38 -7.01 -4.11 -4.49
C THR A 38 -6.28 -3.04 -3.69
N ILE A 39 -5.77 -2.01 -4.38
CA ILE A 39 -4.98 -0.93 -3.79
C ILE A 39 -5.22 0.35 -4.58
N GLY A 40 -5.34 1.48 -3.87
CA GLY A 40 -5.42 2.80 -4.48
C GLY A 40 -4.05 3.36 -4.86
N GLU A 41 -3.98 4.16 -5.91
CA GLU A 41 -2.73 4.85 -6.27
C GLU A 41 -2.24 5.77 -5.14
N SER A 42 -3.18 6.47 -4.48
CA SER A 42 -2.93 7.31 -3.30
C SER A 42 -2.22 6.54 -2.18
N THR A 43 -2.64 5.29 -1.94
CA THR A 43 -2.01 4.40 -0.96
C THR A 43 -0.55 4.14 -1.30
N VAL A 44 -0.27 3.77 -2.55
CA VAL A 44 1.11 3.49 -3.00
C VAL A 44 1.97 4.74 -2.86
N GLN A 45 1.46 5.91 -3.25
CA GLN A 45 2.18 7.17 -3.11
C GLN A 45 2.48 7.52 -1.65
N THR A 46 1.54 7.33 -0.73
CA THR A 46 1.74 7.57 0.72
C THR A 46 2.82 6.68 1.29
N TRP A 47 2.84 5.38 0.96
CA TRP A 47 3.89 4.47 1.42
C TRP A 47 5.26 4.84 0.85
N PHE A 48 5.33 5.17 -0.44
CA PHE A 48 6.57 5.63 -1.05
C PHE A 48 7.08 6.93 -0.43
N ALA A 49 6.20 7.85 -0.02
CA ALA A 49 6.59 9.04 0.71
C ALA A 49 7.16 8.71 2.10
N ARG A 50 6.56 7.75 2.83
CA ARG A 50 7.09 7.26 4.12
C ARG A 50 8.49 6.64 3.96
N PHE A 51 8.67 5.77 2.96
CA PHE A 51 9.96 5.14 2.69
C PHE A 51 11.05 6.16 2.33
N LYS A 52 10.71 7.21 1.57
CA LYS A 52 11.63 8.33 1.30
C LYS A 52 12.03 9.09 2.55
N SER A 53 11.15 9.16 3.56
CA SER A 53 11.46 9.76 4.86
C SER A 53 12.33 8.87 5.75
N GLY A 54 12.68 7.65 5.30
CA GLY A 54 13.46 6.68 6.06
C GLY A 54 12.64 5.77 6.96
N ASP A 55 11.31 5.92 6.99
CA ASP A 55 10.40 5.02 7.72
C ASP A 55 10.11 3.79 6.88
N LYS A 56 10.88 2.71 7.08
CA LYS A 56 10.73 1.41 6.40
C LYS A 56 9.86 0.42 7.18
N ASP A 57 9.25 0.85 8.28
CA ASP A 57 8.37 0.01 9.07
C ASP A 57 7.05 -0.21 8.31
N VAL A 58 6.81 -1.44 7.88
CA VAL A 58 5.62 -1.81 7.09
C VAL A 58 4.41 -2.14 7.98
N GLU A 59 4.66 -2.46 9.24
CA GLU A 59 3.60 -2.58 10.24
C GLU A 59 3.23 -1.18 10.74
N ASP A 60 1.95 -0.95 11.05
CA ASP A 60 1.60 0.24 11.81
C ASP A 60 2.03 0.02 13.25
N LYS A 61 2.84 0.92 13.79
CA LYS A 61 3.18 0.90 15.22
C LYS A 61 1.90 0.98 16.04
N GLU A 62 1.55 -0.13 16.69
CA GLU A 62 0.42 -0.23 17.61
C GLU A 62 0.63 0.77 18.75
N GLY A 63 0.04 1.97 18.65
CA GLY A 63 0.23 2.97 19.70
C GLY A 63 -0.18 4.42 19.40
N ARG A 64 -0.57 4.76 18.16
CA ARG A 64 -1.11 6.10 17.87
C ARG A 64 -2.48 6.06 17.18
N GLY A 65 -3.48 5.57 17.90
CA GLY A 65 -4.87 6.06 17.85
C GLY A 65 -5.65 6.04 16.52
N ARG A 66 -5.12 5.55 15.40
CA ARG A 66 -5.88 5.38 14.15
C ARG A 66 -5.26 4.27 13.30
N PRO A 67 -6.02 3.22 12.92
CA PRO A 67 -5.60 2.29 11.87
C PRO A 67 -5.28 3.07 10.61
N SER A 68 -4.15 2.77 9.95
CA SER A 68 -3.75 3.43 8.72
C SER A 68 -4.90 3.47 7.71
N GLU A 69 -5.01 4.60 7.01
CA GLU A 69 -6.04 4.94 6.01
C GLU A 69 -6.16 3.96 4.82
N LEU A 70 -5.42 2.84 4.83
CA LEU A 70 -5.58 1.75 3.87
C LEU A 70 -6.91 1.02 4.05
N ASP A 71 -7.44 1.00 5.27
CA ASP A 71 -8.75 0.42 5.60
C ASP A 71 -9.92 1.29 5.12
N ASP A 72 -9.71 2.60 4.90
CA ASP A 72 -10.78 3.54 4.53
C ASP A 72 -10.94 3.67 3.01
N ASP A 73 -9.84 3.62 2.24
CA ASP A 73 -9.90 3.65 0.76
C ASP A 73 -10.49 2.34 0.19
N ALA A 74 -10.24 1.19 0.83
CA ALA A 74 -10.89 -0.08 0.47
C ALA A 74 -12.41 -0.09 0.75
N LYS A 75 -12.88 0.74 1.70
CA LYS A 75 -14.31 0.83 2.06
C LYS A 75 -15.12 1.75 1.16
N LYS A 76 -14.51 2.62 0.37
CA LYS A 76 -15.24 3.53 -0.54
C LYS A 76 -15.66 2.90 -1.86
N LEU A 77 -15.10 1.76 -2.26
CA LEU A 77 -15.45 1.09 -3.51
C LEU A 77 -16.63 0.09 -3.38
N TYR A 78 -17.14 -0.14 -2.16
CA TYR A 78 -18.36 -0.90 -1.91
C TYR A 78 -19.45 0.01 -1.32
N ARG A 79 -19.93 0.97 -2.12
CA ARG A 79 -21.22 1.61 -1.86
C ARG A 79 -22.25 0.96 -2.77
N PHE A 80 -23.10 0.11 -2.21
CA PHE A 80 -24.36 -0.30 -2.86
C PHE A 80 -25.28 0.92 -3.02
#